data_AF-A0A9E5HYL1-F1
#
_entry.id   AF-A0A9E5HYL1-F1
#
_cell.length_a   1.000
_cell.length_b   1.000
_cell.length_c   1.000
_cell.angle_alpha   90.00
_cell.angle_beta   90.00
_cell.angle_gamma   90.00
#
_symmetry.space_group_name_H-M   'P 1'
#
loop_
_entity.id
_entity.type
_entity.pdbx_description
1 polymer ?
#
loop_
_entity_poly.entity_id
_entity_poly.type
_entity_poly.pdbx_seq_one_letter_code
_entity_poly.pdbx_strand_id
1 'polypeptide(L)' 'MAEATIDKHYSDEPEFGDFFALLKPRVMSLVVFTAIAGVLAAPEVIHPFVAFVSILFIALGGGASGAL' A
#
# COMPACT_ATOMS: atom_id res chain seq x y z
N MET A 1 8.85 30.12 33.28
CA MET A 1 8.39 30.43 31.90
C MET A 1 9.09 29.56 30.83
N ALA A 2 9.70 28.43 31.20
CA ALA A 2 10.45 27.55 30.27
C ALA A 2 10.05 26.06 30.42
N GLU A 3 8.84 25.77 30.90
CA GLU A 3 8.37 24.41 31.21
C GLU A 3 6.95 24.21 30.69
N ALA A 4 6.75 24.43 29.37
CA ALA A 4 5.46 24.22 28.73
C ALA A 4 5.55 23.82 27.24
N THR A 5 6.67 23.25 26.80
CA THR A 5 6.81 22.71 25.42
C THR A 5 7.11 21.20 25.39
N ILE A 6 7.32 20.57 26.55
CA ILE A 6 7.53 19.12 26.66
C ILE A 6 6.17 18.40 26.78
N ASP A 7 5.21 18.74 25.92
CA ASP A 7 3.91 18.07 25.86
C ASP A 7 3.35 18.07 24.43
N LYS A 8 4.08 17.41 23.53
CA LYS A 8 3.43 16.83 22.36
C LYS A 8 3.71 15.34 22.38
N HIS A 9 2.77 14.62 23.01
CA HIS A 9 2.44 13.22 22.80
C HIS A 9 3.28 12.53 21.70
N TYR A 10 4.32 11.80 22.09
CA TYR A 10 4.80 10.67 21.31
C TYR A 10 4.22 9.41 21.95
N SER A 11 2.90 9.32 21.92
CA SER A 11 2.19 8.06 22.00
C SER A 11 1.77 7.72 20.57
N ASP A 12 2.75 7.66 19.68
CA ASP A 12 2.50 7.23 18.31
C ASP A 12 2.62 5.71 18.33
N GLU A 13 1.57 5.05 18.82
CA GLU A 13 1.35 3.66 18.46
C GLU A 13 1.20 3.67 16.95
N PRO A 14 2.03 2.96 16.17
CA PRO A 14 1.98 3.02 14.73
C PRO A 14 0.62 2.49 14.28
N GLU A 15 -0.30 3.41 13.99
CA GLU A 15 -1.63 3.07 13.50
C GLU A 15 -1.49 2.53 12.07
N PHE A 16 -2.39 1.64 11.68
CA PHE A 16 -2.44 1.11 10.31
C PHE A 16 -2.48 2.22 9.24
N GLY A 17 -3.03 3.39 9.59
CA GLY A 17 -3.06 4.58 8.74
C GLY A 17 -1.67 5.18 8.47
N ASP A 18 -0.73 5.06 9.40
CA ASP A 18 0.61 5.64 9.25
C ASP A 18 1.47 4.80 8.29
N PHE A 19 1.33 3.46 8.34
CA PHE A 19 1.88 2.57 7.31
C PHE A 19 1.34 2.89 5.91
N PHE A 20 0.03 3.17 5.79
CA PHE A 20 -0.59 3.59 4.54
C PHE A 20 -0.19 5.00 4.09
N ALA A 21 0.16 5.89 5.02
CA ALA A 21 0.64 7.23 4.72
C ALA A 21 2.09 7.23 4.22
N LEU A 22 2.94 6.36 4.79
CA LEU A 22 4.31 6.10 4.33
C LEU A 22 4.32 5.41 2.95
N LEU A 23 3.41 4.45 2.73
CA LEU A 23 3.18 3.81 1.44
C LEU A 23 2.34 4.74 0.55
N LYS A 24 2.98 5.74 -0.08
CA LYS A 24 2.32 6.77 -0.91
C LYS A 24 1.06 6.22 -1.63
N PRO A 25 -0.17 6.54 -1.19
CA PRO A 25 -1.39 5.78 -1.56
C PRO A 25 -1.76 5.86 -3.05
N ARG A 26 -1.15 6.81 -3.76
CA ARG A 26 -1.24 6.91 -5.22
C ARG A 26 -0.47 5.79 -5.94
N VAL A 27 0.63 5.28 -5.39
CA VAL A 27 1.44 4.21 -6.00
C VAL A 27 0.72 2.87 -5.90
N MET A 28 0.08 2.59 -4.77
CA MET A 28 -0.69 1.35 -4.59
C MET A 28 -1.84 1.24 -5.62
N SER A 29 -2.52 2.34 -5.92
CA SER A 29 -3.59 2.38 -6.93
C SER A 29 -3.06 2.15 -8.36
N LEU A 30 -1.88 2.67 -8.70
CA LEU A 30 -1.22 2.44 -10.00
C LEU A 30 -0.93 0.94 -10.20
N VAL A 31 -0.42 0.28 -9.16
CA VAL A 31 -0.06 -1.13 -9.22
C VAL A 31 -1.29 -2.02 -9.39
N VAL A 32 -2.38 -1.75 -8.63
CA VAL A 32 -3.66 -2.45 -8.80
C VAL A 32 -4.22 -2.26 -10.21
N PHE A 33 -4.16 -1.04 -10.75
CA PHE A 33 -4.60 -0.77 -12.12
C PHE A 33 -3.80 -1.58 -13.15
N THR A 34 -2.48 -1.66 -12.97
CA THR A 34 -1.59 -2.41 -13.85
C THR A 34 -1.86 -3.92 -13.75
N ALA A 35 -2.15 -4.43 -12.56
CA ALA A 35 -2.47 -5.83 -12.34
C ALA A 35 -3.82 -6.22 -12.97
N ILE A 36 -4.83 -5.34 -12.89
CA ILE A 36 -6.11 -5.53 -13.59
C ILE A 36 -5.89 -5.51 -15.12
N ALA A 37 -5.12 -4.54 -15.63
CA ALA A 37 -4.79 -4.49 -17.05
C ALA A 37 -4.04 -5.75 -17.53
N GLY A 38 -3.14 -6.29 -16.71
CA GLY A 38 -2.44 -7.55 -16.99
C GLY A 38 -3.37 -8.77 -17.03
N VAL A 39 -4.35 -8.85 -16.10
CA VAL A 39 -5.37 -9.91 -16.12
C VAL A 39 -6.29 -9.78 -17.34
N LEU A 40 -6.65 -8.57 -17.75
CA LEU A 40 -7.45 -8.33 -18.95
C LEU A 40 -6.69 -8.64 -20.26
N ALA A 41 -5.38 -8.41 -20.28
CA ALA A 41 -4.52 -8.73 -21.42
C ALA A 41 -4.18 -10.24 -21.49
N ALA A 42 -4.35 -10.98 -20.40
CA ALA A 42 -4.08 -12.41 -20.36
C ALA A 42 -5.14 -13.17 -21.19
N PRO A 43 -4.72 -13.92 -22.23
CA PRO A 43 -5.63 -14.68 -23.09
C PRO A 43 -6.14 -15.98 -22.45
N GLU A 44 -5.71 -16.31 -21.23
CA GLU A 44 -6.06 -17.55 -20.53
C GLU A 44 -7.02 -17.32 -19.37
N VAL A 45 -7.86 -18.32 -19.11
CA VAL A 45 -8.81 -18.33 -18.01
C VAL A 45 -8.07 -18.59 -16.70
N ILE A 46 -7.61 -17.52 -16.05
CA ILE A 46 -6.98 -17.60 -14.73
C ILE A 46 -8.06 -17.89 -13.68
N HIS A 47 -7.82 -18.84 -12.78
CA HIS A 47 -8.71 -19.06 -11.65
C HIS A 47 -8.84 -17.77 -10.82
N PRO A 48 -10.06 -17.29 -10.50
CA PRO A 48 -10.27 -16.00 -9.83
C PRO A 48 -9.50 -15.86 -8.51
N PHE A 49 -9.32 -16.96 -7.79
CA PHE A 49 -8.54 -16.99 -6.55
C PHE A 49 -7.06 -16.69 -6.78
N VAL A 50 -6.46 -17.26 -7.83
CA VAL A 50 -5.06 -17.04 -8.18
C VAL A 50 -4.85 -15.61 -8.68
N ALA A 51 -5.80 -15.09 -9.47
CA ALA A 51 -5.79 -13.70 -9.91
C ALA A 51 -5.83 -12.73 -8.73
N PHE A 52 -6.71 -12.99 -7.75
CA PHE A 52 -6.82 -12.18 -6.54
C PHE A 52 -5.53 -12.18 -5.71
N VAL A 53 -4.96 -13.36 -5.43
CA VAL A 53 -3.69 -13.47 -4.68
C VAL A 53 -2.53 -12.83 -5.44
N SER A 54 -2.49 -12.97 -6.77
CA SER A 54 -1.45 -12.34 -7.61
C SER A 54 -1.53 -10.82 -7.54
N ILE A 55 -2.72 -10.23 -7.65
CA ILE A 55 -2.92 -8.78 -7.54
C ILE A 55 -2.48 -8.29 -6.16
N LEU A 56 -2.82 -9.00 -5.07
CA LEU A 56 -2.40 -8.64 -3.71
C LEU A 56 -0.87 -8.65 -3.56
N PHE A 57 -0.18 -9.68 -4.05
CA PHE A 57 1.28 -9.76 -3.96
C PHE A 57 1.98 -8.69 -4.81
N ILE A 58 1.48 -8.44 -6.01
CA ILE A 58 2.01 -7.38 -6.90
C ILE A 58 1.79 -6.01 -6.24
N ALA A 59 0.61 -5.75 -5.69
CA ALA A 59 0.30 -4.52 -4.95
C ALA A 59 1.20 -4.34 -3.72
N LEU A 60 1.48 -5.40 -2.97
CA LEU A 60 2.36 -5.34 -1.81
C LEU A 60 3.83 -5.08 -2.19
N GLY A 61 4.34 -5.78 -3.20
CA GLY A 61 5.72 -5.64 -3.66
C GLY A 61 5.99 -4.31 -4.36
N GLY A 62 5.05 -3.84 -5.19
CA GLY A 62 5.15 -2.55 -5.87
C GLY A 62 4.82 -1.35 -4.98
N GLY A 63 3.90 -1.51 -4.03
CA GLY A 63 3.50 -0.45 -3.09
C GLY A 63 4.61 -0.09 -2.10
N ALA A 64 5.41 -1.08 -1.67
CA ALA A 64 6.54 -0.87 -0.75
C ALA A 64 7.63 0.07 -1.31
N SER A 65 7.75 0.21 -2.64
CA SER A 65 8.73 1.10 -3.25
C SER A 65 8.38 2.59 -3.13
N GLY A 66 7.20 2.94 -2.60
CA GLY A 66 6.78 4.33 -2.40
C GLY A 66 7.15 4.93 -1.04
N ALA A 67 7.74 4.12 -0.14
CA ALA A 67 8.18 4.53 1.20
C ALA A 67 9.62 5.08 1.24
N LEU A 68 10.26 5.27 0.07
CA LEU A 68 11.62 5.76 -0.14
C LEU A 68 11.65 7.07 -0.94
#